data_AF-A0A972VJF8-F1
#
_entry.id   AF-A0A972VJF8-F1
#
_cell.length_a   1.000
_cell.length_b   1.000
_cell.length_c   1.000
_cell.angle_alpha   90.00
_cell.angle_beta   90.00
_cell.angle_gamma   90.00
#
_symmetry.space_group_name_H-M   'P 1'
#
loop_
_entity.id
_entity.type
_entity.pdbx_description
1 polymer ?
#
loop_
_entity_poly.entity_id
_entity_poly.type
_entity_poly.pdbx_seq_one_letter_code
_entity_poly.pdbx_strand_id
1 'polypeptide(L)'
;MKNFIYIFLLFTISMAQVNVNIESIPIGATIIIDSKPVGVTPQYNLQLTPGIHSIELSKENFVPIKWKTVLQEAVKAELSFRMKAIHEIRFISKEKGLRFQFDGQAIWSDKRVILKMEEGEHGLVVYKAGEIVDQKSVIISEPTKIIYSLN
;
A
#
# COMPACT_ATOMS: atom_id res chain seq x y z
N MET A 1 -49.72 -44.93 -27.38
CA MET A 1 -49.77 -43.48 -27.67
C MET A 1 -49.64 -42.71 -26.37
N LYS A 2 -48.70 -41.74 -26.33
CA LYS A 2 -48.60 -40.60 -25.40
C LYS A 2 -48.18 -40.91 -23.96
N ASN A 3 -47.28 -40.18 -23.29
CA ASN A 3 -46.35 -39.10 -23.64
C ASN A 3 -45.28 -39.11 -22.53
N PHE A 4 -44.00 -39.24 -22.89
CA PHE A 4 -42.90 -39.06 -21.95
C PHE A 4 -42.65 -37.55 -21.81
N ILE A 5 -43.07 -36.96 -20.69
CA ILE A 5 -42.76 -35.56 -20.39
C ILE A 5 -41.32 -35.53 -19.84
N TYR A 6 -40.37 -35.22 -20.72
CA TYR A 6 -39.05 -34.77 -20.29
C TYR A 6 -39.14 -33.28 -19.94
N ILE A 7 -39.37 -32.98 -18.66
CA ILE A 7 -39.09 -31.64 -18.14
C ILE A 7 -37.56 -31.52 -18.11
N PHE A 8 -37.02 -30.81 -19.11
CA PHE A 8 -35.64 -30.35 -19.10
C PHE A 8 -35.58 -29.15 -18.15
N LEU A 9 -35.29 -29.42 -16.87
CA LEU A 9 -35.01 -28.38 -15.90
C LEU A 9 -33.66 -27.75 -16.29
N LEU A 10 -33.70 -26.65 -17.03
CA LEU A 10 -32.52 -25.80 -17.25
C LEU A 10 -32.18 -25.16 -15.89
N PHE A 11 -31.38 -25.85 -15.09
CA PHE A 11 -30.76 -25.27 -13.89
C PHE A 11 -29.72 -24.26 -14.38
N THR A 12 -30.13 -23.00 -14.54
CA THR A 12 -29.17 -21.92 -14.66
C THR A 12 -28.49 -21.81 -13.31
N ILE A 13 -27.21 -22.17 -13.23
CA ILE A 13 -26.38 -21.86 -12.07
C ILE A 13 -26.22 -20.34 -12.06
N SER A 14 -27.11 -19.64 -11.35
CA SER A 14 -26.91 -18.24 -11.02
C SER A 14 -25.79 -18.21 -9.99
N MET A 15 -24.57 -17.93 -10.44
CA MET A 15 -23.45 -17.67 -9.53
C MET A 15 -23.75 -16.33 -8.87
N ALA A 16 -24.10 -16.33 -7.58
CA ALA A 16 -24.27 -15.10 -6.82
C ALA A 16 -23.06 -14.18 -7.05
N GLN A 17 -23.32 -12.89 -7.24
CA GLN A 17 -22.30 -11.86 -7.44
C GLN A 17 -22.50 -10.71 -6.47
N VAL A 18 -21.39 -10.08 -6.12
CA VAL A 18 -21.29 -8.86 -5.33
C VAL A 18 -20.77 -7.78 -6.26
N ASN A 19 -21.52 -6.68 -6.38
CA ASN A 19 -21.08 -5.50 -7.12
C ASN A 19 -20.10 -4.71 -6.25
N VAL A 20 -18.85 -4.61 -6.70
CA VAL A 20 -17.76 -3.95 -6.00
C VAL A 20 -17.27 -2.74 -6.78
N ASN A 21 -17.17 -1.63 -6.06
CA ASN A 21 -16.56 -0.39 -6.50
C ASN A 21 -15.28 -0.17 -5.69
N ILE A 22 -14.20 0.19 -6.36
CA ILE A 22 -12.89 0.40 -5.75
C ILE A 22 -12.36 1.77 -6.16
N GLU A 23 -12.10 2.60 -5.16
CA GLU A 23 -11.51 3.93 -5.32
C GLU A 23 -10.22 4.05 -4.52
N SER A 24 -9.33 4.95 -4.96
CA SER A 24 -8.17 5.31 -4.16
C SER A 24 -7.79 6.77 -4.30
N ILE A 25 -7.11 7.27 -3.26
CA ILE A 25 -6.36 8.52 -3.29
C ILE A 25 -4.88 8.18 -3.12
N PRO A 26 -4.02 8.50 -4.11
CA PRO A 26 -4.35 9.08 -5.43
C PRO A 26 -5.10 8.11 -6.35
N ILE A 27 -5.77 8.66 -7.38
CA ILE A 27 -6.39 7.87 -8.46
C ILE A 27 -5.31 7.21 -9.35
N GLY A 28 -5.72 6.20 -10.12
CA GLY A 28 -4.86 5.47 -11.06
C GLY A 28 -3.87 4.54 -10.38
N ALA A 29 -4.26 3.93 -9.26
CA ALA A 29 -3.53 2.83 -8.65
C ALA A 29 -3.92 1.52 -9.35
N THR A 30 -2.95 0.68 -9.68
CA THR A 30 -3.21 -0.67 -10.24
C THR A 30 -3.90 -1.53 -9.20
N ILE A 31 -4.94 -2.24 -9.61
CA ILE A 31 -5.76 -3.13 -8.78
C ILE A 31 -5.47 -4.58 -9.16
N ILE A 32 -5.11 -5.39 -8.16
CA ILE A 32 -4.97 -6.84 -8.26
C ILE A 32 -5.96 -7.47 -7.28
N ILE A 33 -6.81 -8.37 -7.75
CA ILE A 33 -7.77 -9.12 -6.92
C ILE A 33 -7.48 -10.60 -7.10
N ASP A 34 -7.26 -11.32 -6.00
CA ASP A 34 -6.91 -12.74 -5.98
C ASP A 34 -5.78 -13.09 -6.94
N SER A 35 -4.71 -12.29 -6.88
CA SER A 35 -3.53 -12.39 -7.73
C SER A 35 -3.77 -12.14 -9.23
N LYS A 36 -4.94 -11.65 -9.62
CA LYS A 36 -5.27 -11.29 -11.01
C LYS A 36 -5.37 -9.77 -11.19
N PRO A 37 -4.74 -9.18 -12.21
CA PRO A 37 -4.90 -7.76 -12.51
C PRO A 37 -6.32 -7.47 -12.99
N VAL A 38 -6.96 -6.44 -12.43
CA VAL A 38 -8.36 -6.08 -12.71
C VAL A 38 -8.50 -4.70 -13.37
N GLY A 39 -7.48 -3.85 -13.25
CA GLY A 39 -7.46 -2.52 -13.87
C GLY A 39 -6.77 -1.49 -12.97
N VAL A 40 -7.25 -0.26 -13.01
CA VAL A 40 -6.77 0.85 -12.18
C VAL A 40 -7.92 1.56 -11.48
N THR A 41 -7.67 2.23 -10.36
CA THR A 41 -8.69 3.04 -9.66
C THR A 41 -8.98 4.35 -10.40
N PRO A 42 -10.22 4.88 -10.32
CA PRO A 42 -11.40 4.19 -9.80
C PRO A 42 -11.87 3.09 -10.75
N GLN A 43 -12.38 1.99 -10.19
CA GLN A 43 -12.96 0.89 -10.95
C GLN A 43 -14.34 0.55 -10.38
N TYR A 44 -15.35 0.52 -11.24
CA TYR A 44 -16.75 0.39 -10.84
C TYR A 44 -17.38 -0.88 -11.40
N ASN A 45 -18.43 -1.37 -10.73
CA ASN A 45 -19.26 -2.49 -11.16
C ASN A 45 -18.50 -3.81 -11.35
N LEU A 46 -17.42 -4.04 -10.58
CA LEU A 46 -16.74 -5.33 -10.57
C LEU A 46 -17.69 -6.39 -10.00
N GLN A 47 -17.78 -7.53 -10.69
CA GLN A 47 -18.57 -8.66 -10.24
C GLN A 47 -17.63 -9.68 -9.60
N LEU A 48 -17.74 -9.85 -8.29
CA LEU A 48 -16.99 -10.83 -7.52
C LEU A 48 -17.94 -11.81 -6.86
N THR A 49 -17.52 -13.07 -6.73
CA THR A 49 -18.29 -14.06 -5.98
C THR A 49 -18.34 -13.69 -4.50
N PRO A 50 -19.41 -14.01 -3.74
CA PRO A 50 -19.36 -13.97 -2.29
C PRO A 50 -18.22 -14.87 -1.77
N GLY A 51 -17.52 -14.42 -0.74
CA GLY A 51 -16.38 -15.13 -0.16
C GLY A 51 -15.20 -14.23 0.21
N ILE A 52 -14.08 -14.85 0.55
CA ILE A 52 -12.83 -14.15 0.89
C ILE A 52 -12.13 -13.70 -0.38
N HIS A 53 -11.76 -12.42 -0.42
CA HIS A 53 -10.96 -11.84 -1.50
C HIS A 53 -9.72 -11.14 -0.95
N SER A 54 -8.62 -11.24 -1.69
CA SER A 54 -7.40 -10.48 -1.45
C SER A 54 -7.30 -9.36 -2.48
N ILE A 55 -7.23 -8.12 -2.02
CA ILE A 55 -7.15 -6.92 -2.85
C ILE A 55 -5.79 -6.26 -2.60
N GLU A 56 -5.03 -6.03 -3.67
CA GLU A 56 -3.77 -5.30 -3.64
C GLU A 56 -3.87 -4.07 -4.53
N LEU A 57 -3.45 -2.91 -4.00
CA LEU A 57 -3.32 -1.67 -4.75
C LEU A 57 -1.86 -1.25 -4.80
N SER A 58 -1.38 -0.91 -5.99
CA SER A 58 -0.02 -0.43 -6.20
C SER A 58 0.03 0.78 -7.14
N LYS A 59 0.85 1.77 -6.79
CA LYS A 59 1.13 2.93 -7.63
C LYS A 59 2.58 3.37 -7.43
N GLU A 60 3.22 3.85 -8.47
CA GLU A 60 4.60 4.34 -8.41
C GLU A 60 4.74 5.46 -7.36
N ASN A 61 5.78 5.38 -6.53
CA ASN A 61 6.07 6.32 -5.43
C ASN A 61 4.98 6.37 -4.34
N PHE A 62 4.23 5.29 -4.15
CA PHE A 62 3.32 5.10 -3.02
C PHE A 62 3.55 3.74 -2.35
N VAL A 63 3.26 3.67 -1.06
CA VAL A 63 3.27 2.41 -0.31
C VAL A 63 2.10 1.53 -0.79
N PRO A 64 2.37 0.28 -1.22
CA PRO A 64 1.31 -0.61 -1.68
C PRO A 64 0.38 -1.01 -0.53
N ILE A 65 -0.91 -1.15 -0.85
CA ILE A 65 -1.92 -1.62 0.10
C ILE A 65 -2.21 -3.08 -0.18
N LYS A 66 -2.26 -3.90 0.87
CA LYS A 66 -2.75 -5.29 0.82
C LYS A 66 -3.89 -5.43 1.82
N TRP A 67 -5.05 -5.85 1.34
CA TRP A 67 -6.26 -5.92 2.15
C TRP A 67 -7.02 -7.21 1.87
N LYS A 68 -7.42 -7.92 2.93
CA LYS A 68 -8.26 -9.11 2.83
C LYS A 68 -9.64 -8.79 3.38
N THR A 69 -10.68 -9.19 2.66
CA THR A 69 -12.06 -8.95 3.07
C THR A 69 -12.97 -10.13 2.73
N VAL A 70 -14.14 -10.16 3.36
CA VAL A 70 -15.21 -11.12 3.07
C VAL A 70 -16.34 -10.37 2.39
N LEU A 71 -16.65 -10.73 1.15
CA LEU A 71 -17.81 -10.23 0.43
C LEU A 71 -19.01 -11.14 0.71
N GLN A 72 -20.13 -10.54 1.10
CA GLN A 72 -21.38 -11.25 1.36
C GLN A 72 -22.36 -10.99 0.22
N GLU A 73 -23.24 -11.97 -0.03
CA GLU A 73 -24.31 -11.84 -1.02
C GLU A 73 -25.22 -10.64 -0.72
N ALA A 74 -25.76 -10.01 -1.77
CA ALA A 74 -26.70 -8.88 -1.72
C ALA A 74 -26.13 -7.53 -1.23
N VAL A 75 -24.81 -7.39 -1.06
CA VAL A 75 -24.17 -6.11 -0.70
C VAL A 75 -23.53 -5.48 -1.92
N LYS A 76 -23.75 -4.17 -2.12
CA LYS A 76 -22.84 -3.36 -2.93
C LYS A 76 -21.66 -2.98 -2.05
N ALA A 77 -20.44 -3.38 -2.42
CA ALA A 77 -19.24 -3.04 -1.67
C ALA A 77 -18.59 -1.79 -2.24
N GLU A 78 -18.46 -0.75 -1.42
CA GLU A 78 -17.73 0.47 -1.75
C GLU A 78 -16.42 0.45 -0.97
N LEU A 79 -15.30 0.32 -1.68
CA LEU A 79 -13.97 0.19 -1.09
C LEU A 79 -13.15 1.42 -1.43
N SER A 80 -12.82 2.23 -0.42
CA SER A 80 -12.03 3.45 -0.59
C SER A 80 -10.69 3.32 0.14
N PHE A 81 -9.60 3.51 -0.60
CA PHE A 81 -8.24 3.39 -0.08
C PHE A 81 -7.48 4.72 -0.13
N ARG A 82 -6.61 4.95 0.84
CA ARG A 82 -5.66 6.09 0.83
C ARG A 82 -4.25 5.54 0.93
N MET A 83 -3.45 5.78 -0.11
CA MET A 83 -2.05 5.37 -0.15
C MET A 83 -1.17 6.48 0.41
N LYS A 84 -0.13 6.09 1.14
CA LYS A 84 0.91 7.02 1.59
C LYS A 84 1.97 7.17 0.51
N ALA A 85 2.41 8.40 0.27
CA ALA A 85 3.47 8.66 -0.69
C ALA A 85 4.82 8.12 -0.19
N ILE A 86 5.75 7.93 -1.11
CA ILE A 86 7.16 7.66 -0.85
C ILE A 86 7.96 8.82 -1.43
N HIS A 87 8.73 9.50 -0.59
CA HIS A 87 9.52 10.66 -0.96
C HIS A 87 11.01 10.32 -1.01
N GLU A 88 11.71 10.91 -1.98
CA GLU A 88 13.16 10.89 -2.02
C GLU A 88 13.73 11.96 -1.09
N ILE A 89 14.59 11.55 -0.17
CA ILE A 89 15.20 12.40 0.85
C ILE A 89 16.71 12.41 0.67
N ARG A 90 17.27 13.60 0.47
CA ARG A 90 18.72 13.79 0.45
C ARG A 90 19.22 14.11 1.85
N PHE A 91 19.80 13.12 2.51
CA PHE A 91 20.38 13.28 3.84
C PHE A 91 21.86 13.67 3.75
N ILE A 92 22.26 14.73 4.46
CA ILE A 92 23.64 15.21 4.51
C ILE A 92 24.06 15.45 5.96
N SER A 93 25.12 14.80 6.42
CA SER A 93 25.74 15.08 7.71
C SER A 93 26.94 16.03 7.58
N LYS A 94 26.97 17.08 8.40
CA LYS A 94 28.16 17.92 8.61
C LYS A 94 29.24 17.20 9.43
N GLU A 95 28.84 16.23 10.26
CA GLU A 95 29.71 15.54 11.21
C GLU A 95 30.51 14.39 10.61
N LYS A 96 31.70 14.11 11.18
CA LYS A 96 32.55 12.96 10.82
C LYS A 96 32.38 11.85 11.86
N GLY A 97 32.47 10.59 11.42
CA GLY A 97 32.50 9.42 12.32
C GLY A 97 31.18 9.08 12.99
N LEU A 98 30.06 9.63 12.52
CA LEU A 98 28.73 9.26 12.99
C LEU A 98 28.15 8.13 12.15
N ARG A 99 27.24 7.38 12.77
CA ARG A 99 26.35 6.43 12.08
C ARG A 99 24.91 6.83 12.34
N PHE A 100 24.03 6.50 11.42
CA PHE A 100 22.64 6.95 11.41
C PHE A 100 21.71 5.75 11.18
N GLN A 101 20.50 5.86 11.70
CA GLN A 101 19.45 4.86 11.55
C GLN A 101 18.09 5.55 11.51
N PHE A 102 17.28 5.28 10.49
CA PHE A 102 15.86 5.63 10.47
C PHE A 102 15.03 4.39 10.84
N ASP A 103 14.05 4.55 11.73
CA ASP A 103 13.01 3.56 12.08
C ASP A 103 13.50 2.15 12.39
N GLY A 104 14.68 2.03 13.02
CA GLY A 104 15.28 0.73 13.32
C GLY A 104 15.76 -0.05 12.11
N GLN A 105 15.80 0.56 10.91
CA GLN A 105 16.30 -0.06 9.68
C GLN A 105 17.84 -0.19 9.69
N ALA A 106 18.45 -0.54 8.55
CA ALA A 106 19.89 -0.70 8.45
C ALA A 106 20.65 0.59 8.81
N ILE A 107 21.72 0.45 9.59
CA ILE A 107 22.60 1.56 9.98
C ILE A 107 23.54 1.91 8.82
N TRP A 108 23.75 3.20 8.56
CA TRP A 108 24.73 3.69 7.59
C TRP A 108 25.69 4.73 8.19
N SER A 109 26.83 4.94 7.54
CA SER A 109 27.86 5.93 7.96
C SER A 109 28.17 7.00 6.91
N ASP A 110 27.66 6.86 5.68
CA ASP A 110 27.93 7.81 4.62
C ASP A 110 27.34 9.18 4.94
N LYS A 111 28.16 10.22 4.76
CA LYS A 111 27.75 11.61 5.02
C LYS A 111 26.71 12.13 4.06
N ARG A 112 26.52 11.49 2.90
CA ARG A 112 25.54 11.88 1.89
C ARG A 112 24.87 10.62 1.37
N VAL A 113 23.57 10.50 1.61
CA VAL A 113 22.77 9.38 1.12
C VAL A 113 21.46 9.91 0.55
N ILE A 114 20.93 9.17 -0.42
CA ILE A 114 19.58 9.36 -0.93
C ILE A 114 18.74 8.23 -0.36
N LEU A 115 17.66 8.58 0.32
CA LEU A 115 16.76 7.63 0.97
C LEU A 115 15.39 7.74 0.31
N LYS A 116 14.67 6.62 0.23
CA LYS A 116 13.24 6.63 -0.09
C LYS A 116 12.48 6.38 1.20
N MET A 117 11.69 7.35 1.64
CA MET A 117 11.00 7.32 2.92
C MET A 117 9.51 7.46 2.69
N GLU A 118 8.71 6.73 3.48
CA GLU A 118 7.26 6.88 3.50
C GLU A 118 6.88 8.30 3.95
N GLU A 119 5.71 8.78 3.52
CA GLU A 119 5.10 9.97 4.08
C GLU A 119 4.70 9.71 5.55
N GLY A 120 5.21 10.53 6.46
CA GLY A 120 4.91 10.41 7.88
C GLY A 120 6.04 10.88 8.78
N GLU A 121 5.93 10.48 10.04
CA GLU A 121 6.92 10.74 11.08
C GLU A 121 7.92 9.58 11.17
N HIS A 122 9.21 9.91 11.15
CA HIS A 122 10.31 8.95 11.15
C HIS A 122 11.32 9.22 12.25
N GLY A 123 11.71 8.19 12.98
CA GLY A 123 12.69 8.29 14.07
C GLY A 123 14.11 8.17 13.56
N LEU A 124 14.93 9.21 13.73
CA LEU A 124 16.37 9.21 13.48
C LEU A 124 17.13 8.93 14.77
N VAL A 125 17.95 7.88 14.78
CA VAL A 125 18.93 7.61 15.84
C VAL A 125 20.33 7.82 15.29
N VAL A 126 21.18 8.49 16.06
CA VAL A 126 22.56 8.80 15.66
C VAL A 126 23.53 8.25 16.67
N TYR A 127 24.57 7.58 16.17
CA TYR A 127 25.56 6.89 16.97
C TYR A 127 26.96 7.47 16.75
N LYS A 128 27.77 7.46 17.81
CA LYS A 128 29.21 7.74 17.76
C LYS A 128 29.95 6.69 18.59
N ALA A 129 30.91 6.01 17.98
CA ALA A 129 31.67 4.93 18.64
C ALA A 129 30.79 3.82 19.29
N GLY A 130 29.59 3.57 18.75
CA GLY A 130 28.65 2.56 19.26
C GLY A 130 27.59 3.09 20.22
N GLU A 131 27.79 4.29 20.78
CA GLU A 131 26.85 4.92 21.70
C GLU A 131 25.86 5.83 20.97
N ILE A 132 24.61 5.87 21.42
CA ILE A 132 23.62 6.84 20.93
C ILE A 132 24.02 8.23 21.42
N VAL A 133 24.18 9.16 20.50
CA VAL A 133 24.56 10.56 20.79
C VAL A 133 23.46 11.57 20.43
N ASP A 134 22.46 11.16 19.65
CA ASP A 134 21.31 11.99 19.31
C ASP A 134 20.12 11.11 18.90
N GLN A 135 18.91 11.60 19.14
CA GLN A 135 17.67 10.98 18.69
C GLN A 135 16.67 12.08 18.33
N LYS A 136 16.13 12.04 17.11
CA LYS A 136 15.17 13.04 16.60
C LYS A 136 14.00 12.38 15.93
N SER A 137 12.89 13.10 15.91
CA SER A 137 11.79 12.82 14.99
C SER A 137 11.91 13.72 13.76
N VAL A 138 11.68 13.15 12.58
CA VAL A 138 11.76 13.81 11.28
C VAL A 138 10.45 13.59 10.54
N ILE A 139 9.77 14.67 10.18
CA ILE A 139 8.54 14.61 9.39
C ILE A 139 8.90 14.65 7.91
N ILE A 140 8.41 13.65 7.17
CA ILE A 140 8.54 13.52 5.73
C ILE A 140 7.17 13.71 5.10
N SER A 141 6.97 14.83 4.41
CA SER A 141 5.71 15.16 3.70
C SER A 141 5.93 15.55 2.24
N GLU A 142 7.18 15.71 1.83
CA GLU A 142 7.57 16.08 0.48
C GLU A 142 9.03 15.66 0.22
N PRO A 143 9.47 15.58 -1.04
CA PRO A 143 10.89 15.40 -1.35
C PRO A 143 11.70 16.55 -0.76
N THR A 144 12.67 16.25 0.11
CA THR A 144 13.41 17.28 0.84
C THR A 144 14.88 16.92 1.07
N LYS A 145 15.63 17.91 1.54
CA LYS A 145 17.03 17.78 1.91
C LYS A 145 17.17 17.98 3.42
N ILE A 146 17.63 16.94 4.10
CA ILE A 146 17.95 16.99 5.53
C ILE A 146 19.43 17.29 5.69
N ILE A 147 19.75 18.34 6.44
CA ILE A 147 21.12 18.65 6.83
C ILE A 147 21.26 18.40 8.33
N TYR A 148 21.96 17.34 8.68
CA TYR A 148 22.23 16.97 10.06
C TYR A 148 23.54 17.60 10.57
N SER A 149 23.50 18.09 11.80
CA SER A 149 24.66 18.46 12.62
C SER A 149 24.35 18.17 14.09
N LEU A 150 25.41 17.89 14.86
CA LEU A 150 25.29 17.92 16.32
C LEU A 150 25.25 19.38 16.76
N ASN A 151 24.42 19.69 17.75
CA ASN A 151 24.42 21.01 18.39
C ASN A 151 25.66 21.17 19.29
#